data_AF-A0A3G2SGA9-F1
#
_entry.id   AF-A0A3G2SGA9-F1
#
_cell.length_a   1.000
_cell.length_b   1.000
_cell.length_c   1.000
_cell.angle_alpha   90.00
_cell.angle_beta   90.00
_cell.angle_gamma   90.00
#
_symmetry.space_group_name_H-M   'P 1'
#
loop_
_entity.id
_entity.type
_entity.pdbx_description
1 polymer ?
#
loop_
_entity_poly.entity_id
_entity_poly.type
_entity_poly.pdbx_seq_one_letter_code
_entity_poly.pdbx_strand_id
1 'polypeptide(L)'
;FPRVNALSFWFTFVALLMVYQSFFIGGGPGSSWTFYPPLSVEGQPELSLDTMILGLHTVGIGSLLGAINFMVTTQKMRSTAVTLDQISMFVWTSYLTSFLLVLSVPVLAGSLLFLLLDRNFNTSFYDTKKGGNPLLYQHLFWF
;
A
#
# COMPACT_ATOMS: atom_id res chain seq x y z
N PHE A 1 10.12 -17.29 -6.95
CA PHE A 1 11.01 -16.23 -7.49
C PHE A 1 11.99 -15.71 -6.42
N PRO A 2 13.16 -16.35 -6.23
CA PRO A 2 14.08 -15.99 -5.13
C PRO A 2 14.57 -14.54 -5.15
N ARG A 3 14.92 -14.00 -6.34
CA ARG A 3 15.37 -12.61 -6.48
C ARG A 3 14.26 -11.59 -6.21
N VAL A 4 13.03 -11.87 -6.62
CA VAL A 4 11.85 -11.04 -6.33
C VAL A 4 11.57 -11.03 -4.83
N ASN A 5 11.76 -12.16 -4.15
CA ASN A 5 11.62 -12.24 -2.70
C ASN A 5 12.65 -11.38 -1.96
N ALA A 6 13.91 -11.42 -2.40
CA ALA A 6 14.95 -10.56 -1.85
C ALA A 6 14.62 -9.07 -2.09
N LEU A 7 14.12 -8.73 -3.28
CA LEU A 7 13.71 -7.37 -3.61
C LEU A 7 12.53 -6.89 -2.75
N SER A 8 11.55 -7.76 -2.48
CA SER A 8 10.43 -7.48 -1.56
C SER A 8 10.92 -7.04 -0.18
N PHE A 9 11.88 -7.76 0.39
CA PHE A 9 12.52 -7.38 1.67
C PHE A 9 13.17 -5.99 1.60
N TRP A 10 13.93 -5.70 0.54
CA TRP A 10 14.60 -4.41 0.39
C TRP A 10 13.62 -3.25 0.23
N PHE A 11 12.51 -3.44 -0.50
CA PHE A 11 11.44 -2.44 -0.56
C PHE A 11 10.83 -2.17 0.82
N THR A 12 10.56 -3.21 1.62
CA THR A 12 10.05 -3.03 2.99
C THR A 12 11.05 -2.29 3.87
N PHE A 13 12.34 -2.59 3.76
CA PHE A 13 13.37 -1.90 4.52
C PHE A 13 13.48 -0.41 4.14
N VAL A 14 13.48 -0.09 2.85
CA VAL A 14 13.50 1.30 2.38
C VAL A 14 12.22 2.04 2.81
N ALA A 15 11.06 1.40 2.72
CA ALA A 15 9.79 1.98 3.15
C ALA A 15 9.80 2.32 4.65
N LEU A 16 10.37 1.46 5.49
CA LEU A 16 10.55 1.74 6.92
C LEU A 16 11.36 3.02 7.14
N LEU A 17 12.47 3.18 6.42
CA LEU A 17 13.31 4.37 6.52
C LEU A 17 12.56 5.64 6.07
N MET A 18 11.80 5.57 4.97
CA MET A 18 10.99 6.69 4.47
C MET A 18 9.90 7.09 5.47
N VAL A 19 9.16 6.12 5.99
CA VAL A 19 8.11 6.36 7.00
C VAL A 19 8.72 6.95 8.27
N TYR A 20 9.84 6.41 8.74
CA TYR A 20 10.53 6.95 9.91
C TYR A 20 11.01 8.39 9.69
N GLN A 21 11.62 8.66 8.53
CA GLN A 21 12.08 10.00 8.17
C GLN A 21 10.93 11.01 8.08
N SER A 22 9.73 10.58 7.67
CA SER A 22 8.58 11.48 7.53
C SER A 22 8.20 12.21 8.82
N PHE A 23 8.47 11.62 9.99
CA PHE A 23 8.22 12.23 11.30
C PHE A 23 9.20 13.37 11.65
N PHE A 24 10.33 13.47 10.95
CA PHE A 24 11.36 14.48 11.18
C PHE A 24 11.38 15.57 10.10
N ILE A 25 10.44 15.52 9.15
CA ILE A 25 10.25 16.56 8.15
C ILE A 25 9.15 17.49 8.67
N GLY A 26 9.46 18.78 8.85
CA GLY A 26 8.49 19.75 9.37
C GLY A 26 7.96 19.35 10.76
N GLY A 27 6.64 19.47 10.96
CA GLY A 27 5.90 18.98 12.12
C GLY A 27 5.46 17.50 12.04
N GLY A 28 5.86 16.77 10.99
CA GLY A 28 5.47 15.37 10.78
C GLY A 28 4.04 15.20 10.22
N PRO A 29 3.63 13.97 9.88
CA PRO A 29 2.31 13.72 9.29
C PRO A 29 1.20 13.76 10.34
N GLY A 30 0.37 14.81 10.32
CA GLY A 30 -0.68 15.06 11.32
C GLY A 30 -2.09 14.51 11.04
N SER A 31 -2.32 13.81 9.92
CA SER A 31 -3.68 13.43 9.46
C SER A 31 -4.17 12.04 9.93
N SER A 32 -3.77 11.60 11.13
CA SER A 32 -3.96 10.20 11.58
C SER A 32 -3.36 9.19 10.57
N TRP A 33 -3.61 7.89 10.76
CA TRP A 33 -3.12 6.84 9.84
C TRP A 33 -3.98 6.70 8.57
N THR A 34 -5.20 7.26 8.56
CA THR A 34 -6.13 7.14 7.43
C THR A 34 -6.01 8.28 6.41
N PHE A 35 -5.38 9.40 6.74
CA PHE A 35 -5.13 10.54 5.83
C PHE A 35 -6.36 11.10 5.12
N TYR A 36 -7.47 11.30 5.83
CA TYR A 36 -8.72 11.78 5.21
C TYR A 36 -8.61 13.21 4.64
N PRO A 37 -8.98 13.42 3.36
CA PRO A 37 -9.23 14.77 2.84
C PRO A 37 -10.52 15.36 3.45
N PRO A 38 -10.63 16.70 3.59
CA PRO A 38 -9.70 17.71 3.09
C PRO A 38 -8.49 17.96 4.02
N LEU A 39 -8.47 17.40 5.24
CA LEU A 39 -7.40 17.66 6.22
C LEU A 39 -6.02 17.26 5.69
N SER A 40 -5.94 16.11 5.00
CA SER A 40 -4.70 15.65 4.38
C SER A 40 -4.27 16.43 3.14
N VAL A 41 -5.08 17.35 2.63
CA VAL A 41 -4.72 18.22 1.48
C VAL A 41 -4.45 19.65 1.98
N GLU A 42 -5.41 20.28 2.65
CA GLU A 42 -5.32 21.69 3.07
C GLU A 42 -4.70 21.84 4.47
N GLY A 43 -4.85 20.85 5.34
CA GLY A 43 -4.41 20.93 6.75
C GLY A 43 -2.98 20.46 7.03
N GLN A 44 -2.26 19.99 6.00
CA GLN A 44 -0.90 19.46 6.11
C GLN A 44 -0.04 19.90 4.91
N PRO A 45 0.37 21.18 4.80
CA PRO A 45 1.08 21.68 3.63
C PRO A 45 2.53 21.15 3.51
N GLU A 46 3.05 20.50 4.54
CA GLU A 46 4.43 20.05 4.60
C GLU A 46 4.67 18.74 3.82
N LEU A 47 5.92 18.52 3.40
CA LEU A 47 6.37 17.31 2.69
C LEU A 47 6.35 16.03 3.54
N SER A 48 6.06 16.15 4.84
CA SER A 48 6.01 15.03 5.78
C SER A 48 4.99 13.98 5.33
N LEU A 49 3.79 14.42 4.95
CA LEU A 49 2.73 13.54 4.48
C LEU A 49 3.05 12.94 3.11
N ASP A 50 3.69 13.69 2.22
CA ASP A 50 4.11 13.18 0.91
C ASP A 50 5.16 12.06 1.07
N THR A 51 6.12 12.25 1.98
CA THR A 51 7.15 11.26 2.30
C THR A 51 6.53 9.99 2.92
N MET A 52 5.55 10.16 3.82
CA MET A 52 4.78 9.04 4.39
C MET A 52 4.03 8.28 3.29
N ILE A 53 3.30 8.97 2.41
CA ILE A 53 2.54 8.36 1.31
C ILE A 53 3.48 7.59 0.37
N LEU A 54 4.64 8.15 0.01
CA LEU A 54 5.63 7.46 -0.82
C LEU A 54 6.22 6.24 -0.12
N GLY A 55 6.43 6.29 1.21
CA GLY A 55 6.80 5.13 2.02
C GLY A 55 5.75 4.02 1.96
N LEU A 56 4.46 4.39 2.04
CA LEU A 56 3.35 3.43 1.94
C LEU A 56 3.23 2.80 0.54
N HIS A 57 3.49 3.56 -0.53
CA HIS A 57 3.59 2.98 -1.88
C HIS A 57 4.76 1.99 -1.96
N THR A 58 5.90 2.33 -1.37
CA THR A 58 7.11 1.50 -1.37
C THR A 58 6.88 0.17 -0.64
N VAL A 59 6.24 0.18 0.53
CA VAL A 59 5.88 -1.08 1.23
C VAL A 59 4.79 -1.85 0.49
N GLY A 60 3.85 -1.16 -0.16
CA GLY A 60 2.84 -1.77 -1.02
C GLY A 60 3.46 -2.56 -2.16
N ILE A 61 4.45 -2.00 -2.87
CA ILE A 61 5.22 -2.70 -3.91
C ILE A 61 5.91 -3.94 -3.32
N GLY A 62 6.59 -3.79 -2.18
CA GLY A 62 7.21 -4.92 -1.46
C GLY A 62 6.21 -6.06 -1.18
N SER A 63 5.03 -5.73 -0.66
CA SER A 63 3.98 -6.71 -0.36
C SER A 63 3.41 -7.41 -1.61
N LEU A 64 3.24 -6.69 -2.72
CA LEU A 64 2.76 -7.27 -3.99
C LEU A 64 3.78 -8.26 -4.57
N LEU A 65 5.06 -7.91 -4.55
CA LEU A 65 6.15 -8.81 -4.99
C LEU A 65 6.19 -10.09 -4.14
N GLY A 66 6.03 -9.95 -2.82
CA GLY A 66 5.96 -11.08 -1.89
C GLY A 66 4.72 -11.95 -2.12
N ALA A 67 3.54 -11.33 -2.27
CA ALA A 67 2.27 -12.01 -2.50
C ALA A 67 2.29 -12.83 -3.80
N ILE A 68 2.75 -12.24 -4.91
CA ILE A 68 2.88 -12.94 -6.19
C ILE A 68 3.87 -14.12 -6.04
N ASN A 69 4.98 -13.91 -5.33
CA ASN A 69 5.95 -14.97 -5.08
C ASN A 69 5.35 -16.14 -4.29
N PHE A 70 4.64 -15.89 -3.19
CA PHE A 70 3.97 -16.93 -2.40
C PHE A 70 2.87 -17.65 -3.19
N MET A 71 2.05 -16.90 -3.93
CA MET A 71 0.97 -17.47 -4.73
C MET A 71 1.49 -18.47 -5.77
N VAL A 72 2.50 -18.08 -6.54
CA VAL A 72 3.11 -18.96 -7.56
C VAL A 72 3.86 -20.13 -6.91
N THR A 73 4.56 -19.90 -5.80
CA THR A 73 5.30 -20.95 -5.09
C THR A 73 4.36 -22.05 -4.58
N THR A 74 3.25 -21.68 -3.93
CA THR A 74 2.26 -22.64 -3.43
C THR A 74 1.63 -23.47 -4.55
N GLN A 75 1.33 -22.84 -5.70
CA GLN A 75 0.71 -23.53 -6.82
C GLN A 75 1.67 -24.41 -7.62
N LYS A 76 2.91 -23.94 -7.85
CA LYS A 76 3.83 -24.51 -8.84
C LYS A 76 5.05 -25.22 -8.28
N MET A 77 5.40 -25.00 -7.01
CA MET A 77 6.60 -25.58 -6.39
C MET A 77 6.28 -26.53 -5.23
N ARG A 78 5.03 -27.02 -5.17
CA ARG A 78 4.60 -28.03 -4.21
C ARG A 78 5.10 -29.42 -4.62
N SER A 79 5.31 -30.30 -3.65
CA SER A 79 5.62 -31.70 -3.91
C SER A 79 4.52 -32.35 -4.75
N THR A 80 4.91 -33.17 -5.73
CA THR A 80 3.96 -33.89 -6.62
C THR A 80 3.04 -34.84 -5.88
N ALA A 81 3.44 -35.29 -4.68
CA ALA A 81 2.66 -36.21 -3.84
C ALA A 81 1.55 -35.52 -3.01
N VAL A 82 1.50 -34.19 -3.00
CA VAL A 82 0.56 -33.41 -2.18
C VAL A 82 -0.44 -32.73 -3.12
N THR A 83 -1.75 -32.87 -2.88
CA THR A 83 -2.81 -32.08 -3.55
C THR A 83 -3.08 -30.75 -2.82
N LEU A 84 -3.82 -29.81 -3.41
CA LEU A 84 -4.02 -28.50 -2.78
C LEU A 84 -4.80 -28.66 -1.48
N ASP A 85 -5.75 -29.59 -1.46
CA ASP A 85 -6.59 -29.88 -0.29
C ASP A 85 -5.80 -30.53 0.86
N GLN A 86 -4.57 -30.99 0.60
CA GLN A 86 -3.70 -31.66 1.57
C GLN A 86 -2.60 -30.75 2.15
N ILE A 87 -2.44 -29.50 1.68
CA ILE A 87 -1.44 -28.59 2.27
C ILE A 87 -1.87 -28.18 3.68
N SER A 88 -0.88 -27.83 4.52
CA SER A 88 -1.18 -27.38 5.88
C SER A 88 -2.01 -26.10 5.90
N MET A 89 -2.78 -25.90 6.98
CA MET A 89 -3.58 -24.69 7.17
C MET A 89 -2.75 -23.41 7.09
N PHE A 90 -1.48 -23.45 7.51
CA PHE A 90 -0.57 -22.30 7.40
C PHE A 90 -0.28 -21.91 5.94
N VAL A 91 -0.06 -22.89 5.05
CA VAL A 91 0.18 -22.60 3.63
C VAL A 91 -1.12 -22.12 2.97
N TRP A 92 -2.26 -22.69 3.34
CA TRP A 92 -3.58 -22.23 2.89
C TRP A 92 -3.86 -20.77 3.27
N THR A 93 -3.66 -20.39 4.54
CA THR A 93 -3.88 -19.00 4.98
C THR A 93 -2.89 -18.05 4.32
N SER A 94 -1.63 -18.44 4.17
CA SER A 94 -0.61 -17.64 3.47
C SER A 94 -0.97 -17.41 1.98
N TYR A 95 -1.52 -18.43 1.32
CA TYR A 95 -2.01 -18.34 -0.05
C TYR A 95 -3.22 -17.40 -0.16
N LEU A 96 -4.19 -17.50 0.75
CA LEU A 96 -5.35 -16.61 0.80
C LEU A 96 -4.93 -15.16 1.05
N THR A 97 -4.04 -14.90 2.02
CA THR A 97 -3.51 -13.55 2.27
C THR A 97 -2.81 -12.99 1.03
N SER A 98 -2.02 -13.82 0.33
CA SER A 98 -1.37 -13.40 -0.92
C SER A 98 -2.38 -13.01 -2.00
N PHE A 99 -3.47 -13.76 -2.13
CA PHE A 99 -4.56 -13.44 -3.05
C PHE A 99 -5.23 -12.11 -2.69
N LEU A 100 -5.56 -11.89 -1.42
CA LEU A 100 -6.16 -10.64 -0.96
C LEU A 100 -5.24 -9.44 -1.20
N LEU A 101 -3.94 -9.57 -0.93
CA LEU A 101 -2.97 -8.49 -1.15
C LEU A 101 -2.89 -8.08 -2.63
N VAL A 102 -2.90 -9.04 -3.56
CA VAL A 102 -2.89 -8.73 -5.00
C VAL A 102 -4.13 -7.94 -5.43
N LEU A 103 -5.28 -8.18 -4.80
CA LEU A 103 -6.52 -7.48 -5.11
C LEU A 103 -6.64 -6.12 -4.40
N SER A 104 -6.27 -6.03 -3.12
CA SER A 104 -6.55 -4.85 -2.29
C SER A 104 -5.48 -3.77 -2.38
N VAL A 105 -4.19 -4.15 -2.44
CA VAL A 105 -3.08 -3.18 -2.42
C VAL A 105 -3.14 -2.18 -3.59
N PRO A 106 -3.49 -2.57 -4.84
CA PRO A 106 -3.63 -1.62 -5.94
C PRO A 106 -4.72 -0.56 -5.69
N VAL A 107 -5.81 -0.91 -5.00
CA VAL A 107 -6.90 0.02 -4.70
C VAL A 107 -6.43 1.07 -3.68
N LEU A 108 -5.78 0.64 -2.61
CA LEU A 108 -5.19 1.54 -1.63
C LEU A 108 -4.12 2.44 -2.26
N ALA A 109 -3.23 1.87 -3.09
CA ALA A 109 -2.21 2.64 -3.81
C ALA A 109 -2.85 3.69 -4.74
N GLY A 110 -3.94 3.34 -5.42
CA GLY A 110 -4.71 4.29 -6.22
C GLY A 110 -5.28 5.46 -5.40
N SER A 111 -5.87 5.15 -4.23
CA SER A 111 -6.40 6.18 -3.32
C SER A 111 -5.32 7.15 -2.84
N LEU A 112 -4.16 6.62 -2.45
CA LEU A 112 -3.04 7.42 -1.98
C LEU A 112 -2.37 8.20 -3.11
N LEU A 113 -2.32 7.65 -4.34
CA LEU A 113 -1.82 8.35 -5.52
C LEU A 113 -2.70 9.56 -5.85
N PHE A 114 -4.03 9.40 -5.89
CA PHE A 114 -4.95 10.51 -6.11
C PHE A 114 -4.79 11.60 -5.05
N LEU A 115 -4.57 11.21 -3.79
CA LEU A 115 -4.31 12.16 -2.72
C LEU A 115 -2.99 12.93 -2.94
N LEU A 116 -1.93 12.23 -3.37
CA LEU A 116 -0.64 12.86 -3.71
C LEU A 116 -0.77 13.84 -4.89
N LEU A 117 -1.60 13.49 -5.88
CA LEU A 117 -1.90 14.37 -7.02
C LEU A 117 -2.68 15.62 -6.58
N ASP A 118 -3.68 15.48 -5.71
CA ASP A 118 -4.45 16.62 -5.19
C ASP A 118 -3.56 17.56 -4.37
N ARG A 119 -2.57 17.02 -3.67
CA ARG A 119 -1.59 17.80 -2.90
C ARG A 119 -0.56 18.54 -3.77
N ASN A 120 -0.06 17.90 -4.83
CA ASN A 120 1.16 18.36 -5.51
C ASN A 120 0.97 18.78 -6.98
N PHE A 121 -0.10 18.33 -7.64
CA PHE A 121 -0.27 18.47 -9.09
C PHE A 121 -1.56 19.22 -9.48
N ASN A 122 -2.19 19.93 -8.54
CA ASN A 122 -3.42 20.71 -8.75
C ASN A 122 -4.61 19.91 -9.31
N THR A 123 -4.63 18.59 -9.10
CA THR A 123 -5.83 17.79 -9.37
C THR A 123 -6.90 18.04 -8.30
N SER A 124 -8.09 17.47 -8.50
CA SER A 124 -9.23 17.66 -7.60
C SER A 124 -10.10 16.40 -7.50
N PHE A 125 -9.49 15.26 -7.19
CA PHE A 125 -10.21 14.00 -6.96
C PHE A 125 -11.09 14.07 -5.70
N TYR A 126 -10.59 14.72 -4.64
CA TYR A 126 -11.23 14.77 -3.33
C TYR A 126 -11.63 16.18 -2.89
N ASP A 127 -11.33 17.23 -3.68
CA ASP A 127 -11.69 18.62 -3.37
C ASP A 127 -13.13 18.95 -3.77
N THR A 128 -14.02 19.14 -2.80
CA THR A 128 -15.43 19.49 -3.02
C THR A 128 -15.63 20.83 -3.71
N LYS A 129 -14.70 21.79 -3.58
CA LYS A 129 -14.79 23.12 -4.20
C LYS A 129 -14.64 23.04 -5.72
N LYS A 130 -13.99 21.99 -6.22
CA LYS A 130 -13.70 21.74 -7.64
C LYS A 130 -14.44 20.51 -8.21
N GLY A 131 -15.43 19.99 -7.48
CA GLY A 131 -16.28 18.88 -7.93
C GLY A 131 -15.78 17.47 -7.54
N GLY A 132 -14.69 17.36 -6.79
CA GLY A 132 -14.23 16.11 -6.18
C GLY A 132 -15.09 15.68 -4.98
N ASN A 133 -14.85 14.48 -4.46
CA ASN A 133 -15.63 13.92 -3.35
C ASN A 133 -14.74 13.22 -2.30
N PRO A 134 -14.60 13.74 -1.06
CA PRO A 134 -13.88 13.07 0.02
C PRO A 134 -14.40 11.68 0.38
N LEU A 135 -15.69 11.39 0.14
CA LEU A 135 -16.27 10.07 0.38
C LEU A 135 -15.66 9.01 -0.55
N LEU A 136 -15.24 9.40 -1.76
CA LEU A 136 -14.54 8.51 -2.69
C LEU A 136 -13.26 7.97 -2.05
N TYR A 137 -12.50 8.82 -1.36
CA TYR A 137 -11.31 8.39 -0.62
C TYR A 137 -11.65 7.32 0.41
N GLN A 138 -12.73 7.51 1.19
CA GLN A 138 -13.15 6.52 2.19
C GLN A 138 -13.51 5.17 1.56
N HIS A 139 -14.22 5.18 0.43
CA HIS A 139 -14.57 3.96 -0.27
C HIS A 139 -13.34 3.23 -0.82
N LEU A 140 -12.35 3.95 -1.35
CA LEU A 140 -11.12 3.33 -1.86
C LEU A 140 -10.20 2.86 -0.74
N PHE A 141 -10.15 3.58 0.39
CA PHE A 141 -9.32 3.22 1.53
C PHE A 141 -9.85 1.98 2.27
N TRP A 142 -11.18 1.83 2.36
CA TRP A 142 -11.86 0.74 3.09
C TRP A 142 -12.36 -0.40 2.21
N PHE A 143 -11.97 -0.44 0.94
CA PHE A 143 -12.28 -1.55 0.04
C PHE A 143 -11.64 -2.86 0.51
#